data_AF-A0A7C6K9T8-F1
#
_entry.id   AF-A0A7C6K9T8-F1
#
_cell.length_a   1.000
_cell.length_b   1.000
_cell.length_c   1.000
_cell.angle_alpha   90.00
_cell.angle_beta   90.00
_cell.angle_gamma   90.00
#
_symmetry.space_group_name_H-M   'P 1'
#
loop_
_entity.id
_entity.type
_entity.pdbx_description
1 polymer ?
#
loop_
_entity_poly.entity_id
_entity_poly.type
_entity_poly.pdbx_seq_one_letter_code
_entity_poly.pdbx_strand_id
1 'polypeptide(L)'
;METRMEKRKRNRRERRNRLFKILVILALLCISGYAIKVVNQTIVEMGELENPNIFKLSLGDRKMILFGKSYYIDLKILKESD
;
A
#
# COMPACT_ATOMS: atom_id res chain seq x y z
N MET A 1 -40.34 1.25 -16.95
CA MET A 1 -40.11 1.11 -15.50
C MET A 1 -39.19 -0.08 -15.29
N GLU A 2 -37.97 0.12 -14.77
CA GLU A 2 -37.12 -1.02 -14.38
C GLU A 2 -37.82 -1.84 -13.29
N THR A 3 -37.83 -3.16 -13.46
CA THR A 3 -38.41 -4.07 -12.48
C THR A 3 -37.54 -4.11 -11.21
N ARG A 4 -38.16 -4.42 -10.05
CA ARG A 4 -37.43 -4.59 -8.78
C ARG A 4 -36.28 -5.59 -8.88
N MET A 5 -36.39 -6.59 -9.76
CA MET A 5 -35.33 -7.57 -10.02
C MET A 5 -34.15 -6.99 -10.80
N GLU A 6 -34.39 -6.15 -11.81
CA GLU A 6 -33.32 -5.51 -12.60
C GLU A 6 -32.50 -4.54 -11.75
N LYS A 7 -33.16 -3.73 -10.91
CA LYS A 7 -32.46 -2.85 -9.96
C LYS A 7 -31.55 -3.62 -9.00
N ARG A 8 -32.01 -4.76 -8.48
CA ARG A 8 -31.19 -5.63 -7.61
C ARG A 8 -30.00 -6.24 -8.34
N LYS A 9 -30.18 -6.70 -9.59
CA LYS A 9 -29.09 -7.24 -10.41
C LYS A 9 -28.03 -6.17 -10.71
N ARG A 10 -28.44 -4.94 -11.03
CA ARG A 10 -27.55 -3.81 -11.27
C ARG A 10 -26.73 -3.43 -10.03
N ASN A 11 -27.39 -3.25 -8.87
CA ASN A 11 -26.70 -2.93 -7.62
C ASN A 11 -25.68 -4.02 -7.21
N ARG A 12 -25.99 -5.30 -7.45
CA ARG A 12 -25.04 -6.41 -7.19
C ARG A 12 -23.81 -6.33 -8.10
N ARG A 13 -23.98 -5.97 -9.39
CA ARG A 13 -22.87 -5.79 -10.33
C ARG A 13 -21.98 -4.60 -9.94
N GLU A 14 -22.58 -3.46 -9.63
CA GLU A 14 -21.85 -2.26 -9.20
C GLU A 14 -21.06 -2.52 -7.91
N ARG A 15 -21.67 -3.22 -6.93
CA ARG A 15 -20.98 -3.60 -5.69
C ARG A 15 -19.81 -4.56 -5.94
N ARG A 16 -19.97 -5.54 -6.84
CA ARG A 16 -18.88 -6.44 -7.25
C ARG A 16 -17.73 -5.66 -7.89
N ASN A 17 -18.01 -4.75 -8.81
CA ASN A 17 -16.97 -3.95 -9.45
C ASN A 17 -16.21 -3.08 -8.45
N ARG A 18 -16.91 -2.50 -7.47
CA ARG A 18 -16.26 -1.73 -6.39
C ARG A 18 -15.36 -2.61 -5.54
N LEU A 19 -15.81 -3.82 -5.17
CA LEU A 19 -15.00 -4.78 -4.43
C LEU A 19 -13.77 -5.23 -5.22
N PHE A 20 -13.90 -5.52 -6.51
CA PHE A 20 -12.77 -5.88 -7.37
C PHE A 20 -11.72 -4.78 -7.43
N LYS A 21 -12.11 -3.51 -7.56
CA LYS A 21 -11.17 -2.39 -7.51
C LYS A 21 -10.38 -2.37 -6.20
N ILE A 22 -11.06 -2.56 -5.07
CA ILE A 22 -10.41 -2.61 -3.74
C ILE A 22 -9.46 -3.80 -3.64
N LEU A 23 -9.87 -4.98 -4.12
CA LEU A 23 -9.03 -6.18 -4.11
C LEU A 23 -7.77 -6.00 -4.96
N VAL A 24 -7.87 -5.35 -6.12
CA VAL A 24 -6.70 -5.05 -6.95
C VAL A 24 -5.73 -4.12 -6.22
N ILE A 25 -6.23 -3.07 -5.57
CA ILE A 25 -5.39 -2.15 -4.77
C ILE A 25 -4.71 -2.91 -3.63
N LEU A 26 -5.44 -3.76 -2.90
CA LEU A 26 -4.88 -4.57 -1.82
C LEU A 26 -3.82 -5.56 -2.34
N ALA A 27 -4.07 -6.20 -3.48
CA ALA A 27 -3.11 -7.11 -4.10
C ALA A 27 -1.81 -6.38 -4.46
N LEU A 28 -1.91 -5.19 -5.07
CA LEU A 28 -0.75 -4.35 -5.36
C LEU A 28 0.04 -4.00 -4.10
N LEU A 29 -0.64 -3.58 -3.03
CA LEU A 29 0.01 -3.27 -1.75
C LEU A 29 0.74 -4.49 -1.16
N CYS A 30 0.12 -5.67 -1.21
CA CYS A 30 0.75 -6.92 -0.75
C CYS A 30 1.99 -7.28 -1.58
N ILE A 31 1.90 -7.18 -2.91
CA ILE A 31 3.03 -7.47 -3.82
C ILE A 31 4.17 -6.48 -3.57
N SER A 32 3.87 -5.18 -3.47
CA SER A 32 4.88 -4.16 -3.17
C SER A 32 5.54 -4.40 -1.82
N GLY A 33 4.76 -4.71 -0.77
CA GLY A 33 5.31 -5.03 0.55
C GLY A 33 6.20 -6.28 0.55
N TYR A 34 5.80 -7.31 -0.20
CA TYR A 34 6.60 -8.52 -0.36
C TYR A 34 7.89 -8.26 -1.13
N ALA A 35 7.83 -7.53 -2.26
CA ALA A 35 8.99 -7.17 -3.06
C ALA A 35 10.03 -6.43 -2.20
N ILE A 36 9.59 -5.43 -1.43
CA ILE A 36 10.46 -4.70 -0.49
C ILE A 36 11.14 -5.65 0.51
N LYS A 37 10.41 -6.61 1.06
CA LYS A 37 10.96 -7.59 2.00
C LYS A 37 12.05 -8.45 1.34
N VAL A 38 11.81 -8.91 0.11
CA VAL A 38 12.79 -9.67 -0.67
C VAL A 38 14.04 -8.84 -0.91
N VAL A 39 13.92 -7.59 -1.39
CA VAL A 39 15.10 -6.76 -1.65
C VAL A 39 15.86 -6.46 -0.34
N ASN A 40 15.17 -6.17 0.77
CA ASN A 40 15.80 -6.01 2.07
C ASN A 40 16.64 -7.25 2.45
N GLN A 41 16.08 -8.45 2.29
CA GLN A 41 16.79 -9.70 2.61
C GLN A 41 18.00 -9.91 1.69
N THR A 42 17.85 -9.66 0.39
CA THR A 42 18.95 -9.74 -0.57
C THR A 42 20.09 -8.77 -0.23
N ILE A 43 19.79 -7.57 0.25
CA ILE A 43 20.84 -6.63 0.70
C ILE A 43 21.55 -7.10 1.96
N VAL A 44 20.83 -7.68 2.93
CA VAL A 44 21.46 -8.32 4.11
C VAL A 44 22.45 -9.39 3.65
N GLU A 45 22.02 -10.24 2.71
CA GLU A 45 22.82 -11.37 2.19
C GLU A 45 24.06 -10.91 1.42
N MET A 46 23.99 -9.78 0.71
CA MET A 46 25.15 -9.21 0.00
C MET A 46 26.14 -8.48 0.91
N GLY A 47 25.78 -8.14 2.16
CA GLY A 47 26.67 -7.45 3.10
C GLY A 47 27.05 -6.02 2.68
N GLU A 48 26.37 -5.45 1.67
CA GLU A 48 26.73 -4.20 1.00
C GLU A 48 26.33 -2.93 1.79
N LEU A 49 25.55 -3.05 2.87
CA LEU A 49 25.05 -1.91 3.66
C LEU A 49 25.11 -2.19 5.17
N GLU A 50 25.78 -1.29 5.93
CA GLU A 50 25.75 -1.28 7.41
C GLU A 50 24.32 -1.23 7.98
N ASN A 51 23.37 -0.69 7.20
CA ASN A 51 21.94 -0.68 7.53
C ASN A 51 21.12 -1.25 6.36
N PRO A 52 20.78 -2.55 6.38
CA PRO A 52 20.23 -3.26 5.23
C PRO A 52 18.74 -2.96 4.95
N ASN A 53 18.16 -2.00 5.67
CA ASN A 53 16.76 -1.62 5.51
C ASN A 53 16.60 -0.62 4.36
N ILE A 54 16.18 -1.11 3.20
CA ILE A 54 15.85 -0.30 2.01
C ILE A 54 14.53 0.43 2.21
N PHE A 55 13.58 -0.19 2.89
CA PHE A 55 12.33 0.44 3.24
C PHE A 55 11.81 -0.10 4.57
N LYS A 56 11.64 0.80 5.54
CA LYS A 56 10.99 0.50 6.83
C LYS A 56 10.10 1.67 7.22
N LEU A 57 8.81 1.41 7.37
CA LEU A 57 7.84 2.40 7.79
C LEU A 57 7.55 2.25 9.29
N SER A 58 7.96 3.21 10.11
CA SER A 58 7.56 3.32 11.52
C SER A 58 6.52 4.42 11.66
N LEU A 59 5.24 4.02 11.71
CA LEU A 59 4.12 4.95 11.94
C LEU A 59 4.17 5.55 13.35
N GLY A 60 4.66 4.79 14.34
CA GLY A 60 4.81 5.26 15.73
C GLY A 60 5.82 6.41 15.84
N ASP A 61 6.99 6.24 15.20
CA ASP A 61 8.04 7.26 15.24
C ASP A 61 7.89 8.33 14.15
N ARG A 62 6.86 8.21 13.29
CA ARG A 62 6.71 8.97 12.03
C ARG A 62 8.02 9.04 11.24
N LYS A 63 8.71 7.90 11.15
CA LYS A 63 9.98 7.78 10.43
C LYS A 63 9.85 6.71 9.36
N MET A 64 10.44 7.01 8.22
CA MET A 64 10.63 6.08 7.13
C MET A 64 12.11 5.91 6.90
N ILE A 65 12.61 4.69 6.89
CA ILE A 65 13.96 4.40 6.40
C ILE A 65 13.83 4.10 4.92
N LEU A 66 14.60 4.79 4.09
CA LEU A 66 14.74 4.58 2.66
C LEU A 66 16.23 4.43 2.33
N PHE A 67 16.64 3.31 1.76
CA PHE A 67 18.04 3.03 1.37
C PHE A 67 19.04 3.33 2.52
N GLY A 68 18.75 2.86 3.74
CA GLY A 68 19.58 3.11 4.92
C GLY A 68 19.52 4.53 5.50
N LYS A 69 18.87 5.49 4.84
CA LYS A 69 18.66 6.86 5.34
C LYS A 69 17.31 7.00 6.02
N SER A 70 17.27 7.66 7.17
CA SER A 70 16.02 7.94 7.89
C SER A 70 15.43 9.28 7.47
N TYR A 71 14.16 9.26 7.08
CA TYR A 71 13.34 10.41 6.72
C TYR A 71 12.19 10.53 7.72
N TYR A 72 11.79 11.75 8.05
CA TYR A 72 10.57 11.99 8.82
C TYR A 72 9.35 12.04 7.90
N ILE A 73 8.27 11.38 8.31
CA ILE A 73 6.98 11.45 7.63
C ILE A 73 6.18 12.56 8.28
N ASP A 74 6.06 13.69 7.59
CA ASP A 74 5.09 14.71 7.96
C ASP A 74 3.76 14.47 7.25
N LEU A 75 2.82 13.85 7.96
CA LEU A 75 1.46 13.59 7.46
C LEU A 75 0.64 14.90 7.29
N LYS A 76 1.14 16.07 7.70
CA LYS A 76 0.46 17.36 7.46
C LYS A 76 0.34 17.71 5.98
N ILE A 77 1.15 17.10 5.10
CA ILE A 77 1.11 17.34 3.65
C ILE A 77 -0.17 16.77 3.00
N LEU A 78 -0.84 15.81 3.63
CA LEU A 78 -2.09 15.19 3.14
C LEU A 78 -3.36 15.89 3.66
N LYS A 79 -3.29 17.20 3.92
CA LYS A 79 -4.48 18.00 4.23
C LYS A 79 -4.91 18.74 2.98
N GLU A 80 -5.98 18.27 2.35
CA GLU A 80 -6.72 19.06 1.36
C GLU A 80 -7.24 20.31 2.09
N SER A 81 -6.90 21.48 1.58
CA SER A 81 -7.44 22.76 2.02
C SER A 81 -8.79 22.98 1.34
N ASP A 82 -9.78 23.27 2.20
CA ASP A 82 -11.21 23.56 2.01
C ASP A 82 -12.19 22.39 1.81
#